data_AF-A0A953YLW2-F1
#
_entry.id   AF-A0A953YLW2-F1
#
_cell.length_a   1.000
_cell.length_b   1.000
_cell.length_c   1.000
_cell.angle_alpha   90.00
_cell.angle_beta   90.00
_cell.angle_gamma   90.00
#
_symmetry.space_group_name_H-M   'P 1'
#
loop_
_entity.id
_entity.type
_entity.pdbx_description
1 polymer ?
#
loop_
_entity_poly.entity_id
_entity_poly.type
_entity_poly.pdbx_seq_one_letter_code
_entity_poly.pdbx_strand_id
1 'polypeptide(L)'
;FGRLAAIVVSAATAPAADDAAQALARAAPRLPGLEILGPADPPLAVLQRRHRRRLLAKARRDVRLQPILKDWLGRVRLPGSVRVTVDIDPYSFM
;
A
#
# COMPACT_ATOMS: atom_id res chain seq x y z
N PHE A 1 6.92 17.66 8.74
CA PHE A 1 7.01 16.36 8.02
C PHE A 1 5.69 15.62 8.12
N GLY A 2 5.27 14.95 7.05
CA GLY A 2 3.90 14.51 6.80
C GLY A 2 3.42 13.26 7.55
N ARG A 3 2.27 12.70 7.14
CA ARG A 3 1.77 11.38 7.55
C ARG A 3 2.33 10.31 6.62
N LEU A 4 2.62 9.14 7.16
CA LEU A 4 3.01 7.96 6.38
C LEU A 4 1.99 6.85 6.57
N ALA A 5 1.77 6.06 5.52
CA ALA A 5 1.04 4.81 5.63
C ALA A 5 1.72 3.71 4.82
N ALA A 6 1.93 2.57 5.44
CA ALA A 6 2.36 1.35 4.80
C ALA A 6 1.15 0.59 4.26
N ILE A 7 1.14 0.28 2.98
CA ILE A 7 0.15 -0.60 2.36
C ILE A 7 0.86 -1.92 2.09
N VAL A 8 0.45 -2.96 2.79
CA VAL A 8 1.04 -4.30 2.69
C VAL A 8 0.08 -5.20 1.93
N VAL A 9 0.51 -5.64 0.76
CA VAL A 9 -0.18 -6.64 -0.05
C VAL A 9 0.41 -8.00 0.27
N SER A 10 -0.43 -8.98 0.58
CA SER A 10 -0.01 -10.35 0.85
C SER A 10 -0.83 -11.37 0.06
N ALA A 11 -0.16 -12.28 -0.64
CA ALA A 11 -0.79 -13.34 -1.43
C ALA A 11 -0.11 -14.70 -1.20
N ALA A 12 -0.76 -15.78 -1.62
CA ALA A 12 -0.21 -17.14 -1.52
C ALA A 12 0.97 -17.38 -2.47
N THR A 13 1.04 -16.67 -3.60
CA THR A 13 2.07 -16.80 -4.63
C THR A 13 2.71 -15.46 -4.93
N ALA A 14 3.99 -15.45 -5.36
CA ALA A 14 4.68 -14.21 -5.76
C ALA A 14 3.94 -13.45 -6.87
N PRO A 15 3.55 -14.08 -8.01
CA PRO A 15 2.86 -13.37 -9.09
C PRO A 15 1.58 -12.67 -8.63
N ALA A 16 0.73 -13.35 -7.86
CA ALA A 16 -0.49 -12.74 -7.33
C ALA A 16 -0.22 -11.53 -6.41
N ALA A 17 0.89 -11.53 -5.66
CA ALA A 17 1.27 -10.38 -4.83
C ALA A 17 1.81 -9.22 -5.69
N ASP A 18 2.60 -9.54 -6.72
CA ASP A 18 3.15 -8.60 -7.70
C ASP A 18 2.03 -7.91 -8.48
N ASP A 19 1.16 -8.69 -9.11
CA ASP A 19 0.06 -8.20 -9.93
C ASP A 19 -0.88 -7.29 -9.13
N ALA A 20 -1.22 -7.71 -7.92
CA ALA A 20 -2.06 -6.93 -7.01
C ALA A 20 -1.37 -5.62 -6.60
N ALA A 21 -0.09 -5.66 -6.22
CA ALA A 21 0.66 -4.47 -5.83
C ALA A 21 0.82 -3.49 -7.00
N GLN A 22 1.08 -3.99 -8.20
CA GLN A 22 1.12 -3.18 -9.41
C GLN A 22 -0.25 -2.61 -9.77
N ALA A 23 -1.33 -3.38 -9.63
CA ALA A 23 -2.69 -2.90 -9.88
C ALA A 23 -3.05 -1.74 -8.94
N LEU A 24 -2.71 -1.87 -7.65
CA LEU A 24 -2.86 -0.80 -6.67
C LEU A 24 -2.04 0.44 -7.07
N ALA A 25 -0.74 0.26 -7.37
CA ALA A 25 0.14 1.35 -7.78
C ALA A 25 -0.34 2.09 -9.03
N ARG A 26 -0.85 1.36 -10.03
CA ARG A 26 -1.43 1.96 -11.25
C ARG A 26 -2.67 2.79 -10.96
N ALA A 27 -3.48 2.36 -10.00
CA ALA A 27 -4.67 3.07 -9.56
C ALA A 27 -4.39 4.17 -8.51
N ALA A 28 -3.12 4.43 -8.19
CA ALA A 28 -2.73 5.37 -7.14
C ALA A 28 -3.33 6.77 -7.39
N PRO A 29 -3.93 7.39 -6.36
CA PRO A 29 -4.49 8.73 -6.46
C PRO A 29 -3.36 9.74 -6.67
N ARG A 30 -3.51 10.59 -7.69
CA ARG A 30 -2.60 11.71 -7.96
C ARG A 30 -3.17 12.97 -7.34
N LEU A 31 -2.82 13.24 -6.10
CA LEU A 31 -3.32 14.40 -5.35
C LEU A 31 -2.15 15.26 -4.87
N PRO A 32 -2.28 16.59 -4.88
CA PRO A 32 -1.27 17.46 -4.29
C PRO A 32 -1.03 17.09 -2.82
N GLY A 33 0.23 16.88 -2.46
CA GLY A 33 0.58 16.50 -1.10
C GLY A 33 0.37 15.03 -0.75
N LEU A 34 0.08 14.16 -1.71
CA LEU A 34 0.10 12.71 -1.56
C LEU A 34 1.04 12.11 -2.60
N GLU A 35 2.00 11.33 -2.14
CA GLU A 35 2.98 10.63 -2.94
C GLU A 35 2.90 9.14 -2.60
N ILE A 36 2.81 8.28 -3.61
CA ILE A 36 2.86 6.83 -3.44
C ILE A 36 4.21 6.33 -3.95
N LEU A 37 4.96 5.66 -3.08
CA LEU A 37 6.28 5.11 -3.34
C LEU A 37 6.19 3.58 -3.41
N GLY A 38 6.88 2.98 -4.37
CA GLY A 38 6.83 1.53 -4.62
C GLY A 38 5.81 1.13 -5.71
N PRO A 39 5.54 -0.17 -5.89
CA PRO A 39 5.75 -1.26 -4.94
C PRO A 39 7.23 -1.63 -4.81
N ALA A 40 7.70 -1.81 -3.57
CA ALA A 40 9.06 -2.29 -3.35
C ALA A 40 9.15 -3.78 -3.70
N ASP A 41 10.16 -4.14 -4.48
CA ASP A 41 10.52 -5.53 -4.75
C ASP A 41 10.89 -6.24 -3.44
N PRO A 42 10.59 -7.54 -3.31
CA PRO A 42 10.89 -8.28 -2.10
C PRO A 42 12.40 -8.42 -1.92
N PRO A 43 12.97 -8.09 -0.74
CA PRO A 43 14.30 -8.54 -0.41
C PRO A 43 14.29 -10.07 -0.30
N LEU A 44 15.29 -10.71 -0.91
CA LEU A 44 15.48 -12.16 -0.99
C LEU A 44 15.31 -12.85 0.38
N ALA A 45 14.13 -13.41 0.65
CA ALA A 45 13.90 -14.50 1.59
C ALA A 45 12.41 -14.88 1.56
N VAL A 46 12.13 -16.09 1.09
CA VAL A 46 10.82 -16.74 1.24
C VAL A 46 10.60 -16.99 2.73
N LEU A 47 9.97 -16.03 3.43
CA LEU A 47 9.41 -16.31 4.76
C LEU A 47 8.17 -17.17 4.52
N GLN A 48 8.35 -18.47 4.74
CA GLN A 48 7.45 -19.55 4.35
C GLN A 48 5.96 -19.22 4.49
N ARG A 49 5.22 -19.40 3.38
CA ARG A 49 3.75 -19.49 3.21
C ARG A 49 3.01 -18.31 2.59
N ARG A 50 3.51 -17.06 2.61
CA ARG A 50 2.87 -15.94 1.88
C ARG A 50 3.88 -14.91 1.35
N HIS A 51 3.69 -14.48 0.11
CA HIS A 51 4.47 -13.43 -0.52
C HIS A 51 3.90 -12.07 -0.13
N ARG A 52 4.79 -11.09 0.09
CA ARG A 52 4.41 -9.75 0.50
C ARG A 52 5.05 -8.69 -0.40
N ARG A 53 4.29 -7.63 -0.66
CA ARG A 53 4.73 -6.40 -1.32
C ARG A 53 4.29 -5.22 -0.50
N ARG A 54 5.08 -4.14 -0.51
CA ARG A 54 4.78 -2.93 0.25
C ARG A 54 4.76 -1.73 -0.68
N LEU A 55 3.72 -0.92 -0.54
CA LEU A 55 3.69 0.46 -1.03
C LEU A 55 3.75 1.39 0.18
N LEU A 56 4.35 2.55 0.01
CA LEU A 56 4.43 3.58 1.04
C LEU A 56 3.69 4.81 0.54
N ALA A 57 2.62 5.19 1.23
CA ALA A 57 1.92 6.44 1.00
C ALA A 57 2.52 7.51 1.92
N LYS A 58 3.05 8.57 1.33
CA LYS A 58 3.59 9.75 2.01
C LYS A 58 2.68 10.93 1.73
N ALA A 59 2.05 11.46 2.77
CA ALA A 59 1.10 12.54 2.64
C ALA A 59 1.52 13.73 3.49
N ARG A 60 1.18 14.97 3.09
CA ARG A 60 1.34 16.14 3.95
C ARG A 60 0.42 16.02 5.19
N ARG A 61 0.70 16.77 6.26
CA ARG A 61 -0.05 16.69 7.53
C ARG A 61 -1.53 17.07 7.39
N ASP A 62 -1.83 18.00 6.48
CA ASP A 62 -3.15 18.52 6.14
C ASP A 62 -3.98 17.56 5.27
N VAL A 63 -3.35 16.54 4.68
CA VAL A 63 -4.04 15.55 3.85
C VAL A 63 -4.72 14.50 4.74
N ARG A 64 -6.03 14.32 4.54
CA ARG A 64 -6.82 13.28 5.21
C ARG A 64 -6.53 11.91 4.57
N LEU A 65 -5.45 11.27 4.99
CA LEU A 65 -4.93 10.05 4.36
C LEU A 65 -5.90 8.85 4.44
N GLN A 66 -6.53 8.62 5.58
CA GLN A 66 -7.41 7.46 5.80
C GLN A 66 -8.59 7.35 4.81
N PRO A 67 -9.43 8.38 4.59
CA PRO A 67 -10.51 8.30 3.62
C PRO A 67 -10.00 8.15 2.18
N ILE A 68 -8.88 8.78 1.84
CA ILE A 68 -8.26 8.66 0.51
C ILE A 68 -7.81 7.22 0.27
N LEU A 69 -7.12 6.60 1.24
CA LEU A 69 -6.70 5.21 1.12
C LEU A 69 -7.90 4.27 1.02
N LYS A 70 -8.96 4.49 1.81
CA LYS A 70 -10.17 3.65 1.76
C LYS A 70 -10.83 3.70 0.39
N ASP A 71 -11.02 4.89 -0.18
CA ASP A 71 -11.59 5.07 -1.51
C ASP A 71 -10.69 4.49 -2.61
N TRP A 72 -9.39 4.77 -2.58
CA TRP A 72 -8.43 4.22 -3.54
C TRP A 72 -8.40 2.69 -3.52
N LEU A 73 -8.24 2.08 -2.36
CA LEU A 73 -8.17 0.61 -2.23
C LEU A 73 -9.51 -0.05 -2.59
N GLY A 74 -10.64 0.64 -2.38
CA GLY A 74 -11.97 0.17 -2.77
C GLY A 74 -12.24 0.16 -4.28
N ARG A 75 -11.49 0.95 -5.07
CA ARG A 75 -11.64 1.01 -6.53
C ARG A 75 -10.96 -0.14 -7.26
N VAL A 76 -9.99 -0.80 -6.62
CA VAL A 76 -9.23 -1.88 -7.22
C VAL A 76 -9.84 -3.22 -6.82
N ARG A 77 -10.32 -3.98 -7.81
CA ARG A 77 -10.80 -5.34 -7.58
C ARG A 77 -9.61 -6.28 -7.43
N LEU A 78 -9.43 -6.84 -6.24
CA LEU A 78 -8.39 -7.81 -5.94
C LEU A 78 -8.98 -9.21 -5.81
N PRO A 79 -8.26 -10.28 -6.21
CA PRO A 79 -8.68 -11.65 -5.95
C PRO A 79 -8.85 -11.91 -4.45
N GLY A 80 -9.83 -12.73 -4.06
CA GLY A 80 -10.07 -13.06 -2.64
C GLY A 80 -8.90 -13.75 -1.92
N SER A 81 -7.92 -14.28 -2.67
CA SER A 81 -6.68 -14.85 -2.15
C SER A 81 -5.64 -13.79 -1.74
N VAL A 82 -5.82 -12.53 -2.16
CA VAL A 82 -5.00 -11.37 -1.85
C VAL A 82 -5.57 -10.64 -0.65
N ARG A 83 -4.71 -10.34 0.33
CA ARG A 83 -5.05 -9.53 1.50
C ARG A 83 -4.27 -8.22 1.44
N VAL A 84 -4.96 -7.11 1.69
CA VAL A 84 -4.34 -5.78 1.83
C VAL A 84 -4.52 -5.32 3.26
N THR A 85 -3.42 -4.92 3.89
CA THR A 85 -3.40 -4.29 5.21
C THR A 85 -2.84 -2.88 5.06
N VAL A 86 -3.44 -1.92 5.76
CA VAL A 86 -2.93 -0.55 5.84
C VAL A 86 -2.53 -0.27 7.26
N ASP A 87 -1.29 0.14 7.44
CA ASP A 87 -0.76 0.64 8.70
C ASP A 87 -0.49 2.13 8.54
N ILE A 88 -1.22 2.96 9.27
CA ILE A 88 -1.09 4.42 9.21
C ILE A 88 -0.37 4.83 10.48
N ASP A 89 0.86 5.32 10.37
CA ASP A 89 1.61 5.78 11.53
C ASP A 89 0.91 7.02 12.13
N PRO A 90 0.33 6.95 13.35
CA PRO A 90 -0.32 8.10 13.98
C PRO A 90 0.69 9.13 14.53
N TYR A 91 1.99 8.81 14.53
CA TYR A 91 3.00 9.55 15.27
C TYR A 91 3.67 10.67 14.46
N SER A 92 3.04 11.84 14.47
CA SER A 92 3.74 13.13 14.46
C SER A 92 2.87 14.22 15.09
N PHE A 93 2.52 14.01 16.36
CA PHE A 93 2.15 15.06 17.31
C PHE A 93 3.21 15.09 18.42
N MET A 94 4.37 15.65 18.08
CA MET A 94 5.29 16.35 18.99
C MET A 94 6.18 17.24 18.11
#